data_AF-A0A087BML0-F1
#
_entry.id   AF-A0A087BML0-F1
#
_cell.length_a   1.000
_cell.length_b   1.000
_cell.length_c   1.000
_cell.angle_alpha   90.00
_cell.angle_beta   90.00
_cell.angle_gamma   90.00
#
_symmetry.space_group_name_H-M   'P 1'
#
loop_
_entity.id
_entity.type
_entity.pdbx_description
1 polymer ?
#
loop_
_entity_poly.entity_id
_entity_poly.type
_entity_poly.pdbx_seq_one_letter_code
_entity_poly.pdbx_strand_id
1 'polypeptide(L)'
;MAGTNPRAARVAALIKRVIAESVEFHLHDERLANVTITDVRVTNDLQIAKVYWTQLGTEGKERGERQRAQQGLNQARGRLRSLVGAKAGLRLTPQLRFIFDEVPREAHEIEDILAVARHRDEELEKTRSVASYAGDPDPYRHDDDDADDEVLGGDDEPRNDGDVPVEPVSGSAAVPGSASAFVSDEAESTGADAMGDKAAGGDALQG
;
A
#
# COMPACT_ATOMS: atom_id res chain seq x y z
N MET A 1 20.33 -14.69 -6.04
CA MET A 1 20.81 -14.13 -4.76
C MET A 1 22.34 -14.12 -4.80
N ALA A 2 22.97 -12.95 -4.88
CA ALA A 2 24.43 -12.86 -5.02
C ALA A 2 25.13 -13.50 -3.81
N GLY A 3 26.14 -14.33 -4.07
CA GLY A 3 26.93 -15.05 -3.08
C GLY A 3 27.39 -14.13 -1.96
N THR A 4 26.74 -14.25 -0.80
CA THR A 4 27.03 -13.40 0.34
C THR A 4 28.28 -13.93 1.00
N ASN A 5 29.38 -13.19 0.87
CA ASN A 5 30.59 -13.50 1.62
C ASN A 5 30.27 -13.39 3.12
N PRO A 6 30.39 -14.49 3.89
CA PRO A 6 30.00 -14.52 5.30
C PRO A 6 30.84 -13.56 6.15
N ARG A 7 32.04 -13.18 5.68
CA ARG A 7 32.85 -12.14 6.32
C ARG A 7 32.25 -10.75 6.08
N ALA A 8 31.86 -10.44 4.86
CA ALA A 8 31.25 -9.15 4.52
C ALA A 8 29.93 -8.95 5.27
N ALA A 9 29.10 -9.99 5.38
CA ALA A 9 27.86 -9.95 6.16
C ALA A 9 28.10 -9.66 7.65
N ARG A 10 29.09 -10.33 8.28
CA ARG A 10 29.45 -10.06 9.69
C ARG A 10 29.95 -8.64 9.90
N VAL A 11 30.80 -8.15 8.99
CA VAL A 11 31.29 -6.77 9.03
C VAL A 11 30.14 -5.77 8.85
N ALA A 12 29.23 -6.03 7.92
CA ALA A 12 28.05 -5.19 7.69
C ALA A 12 27.16 -5.09 8.94
N ALA A 13 26.86 -6.22 9.58
CA ALA A 13 26.07 -6.26 10.81
C ALA A 13 26.73 -5.50 11.97
N LEU A 14 28.06 -5.62 12.11
CA LEU A 14 28.81 -4.89 13.12
C LEU A 14 28.82 -3.38 12.84
N ILE A 15 29.06 -2.97 11.60
CA ILE A 15 29.00 -1.56 11.18
C ILE A 15 27.61 -0.99 11.44
N LYS A 16 26.54 -1.72 11.08
CA LYS A 16 25.16 -1.31 11.33
C LYS A 16 24.93 -1.03 12.81
N ARG A 17 25.33 -1.95 13.69
CA ARG A 17 25.19 -1.81 15.15
C ARG A 17 25.93 -0.58 15.68
N VAL A 18 27.20 -0.42 15.29
CA VAL A 18 28.04 0.68 15.78
C VAL A 18 27.52 2.04 15.30
N ILE A 19 27.10 2.13 14.04
CA ILE A 19 26.57 3.38 13.49
C ILE A 19 25.22 3.71 14.11
N ALA A 20 24.30 2.74 14.23
CA ALA A 20 23.00 2.97 14.84
C ALA A 20 23.15 3.49 16.28
N GLU A 21 23.96 2.81 17.10
CA GLU A 21 24.28 3.23 18.47
C GLU A 21 24.93 4.62 18.51
N SER A 22 25.84 4.91 17.57
CA SER A 22 26.51 6.22 17.55
C SER A 22 25.60 7.36 17.09
N VAL A 23 24.64 7.09 16.21
CA VAL A 23 23.67 8.10 15.78
C VAL A 23 22.72 8.42 16.94
N GLU A 24 22.28 7.39 17.68
CA GLU A 24 21.38 7.55 18.83
C GLU A 24 22.03 8.23 20.04
N PHE A 25 23.26 7.84 20.42
CA PHE A 25 23.86 8.27 21.69
C PHE A 25 24.99 9.31 21.56
N HIS A 26 25.60 9.47 20.39
CA HIS A 26 26.84 10.25 20.25
C HIS A 26 26.74 11.44 19.30
N LEU A 27 25.73 11.47 18.43
CA LEU A 27 25.46 12.59 17.52
C LEU A 27 24.38 13.48 18.12
N HIS A 28 24.81 14.49 18.88
CA HIS A 28 23.93 15.52 19.46
C HIS A 28 23.56 16.62 18.44
N ASP A 29 23.38 16.25 17.17
CA ASP A 29 22.96 17.19 16.12
C ASP A 29 21.44 17.06 15.95
N GLU A 30 20.71 18.15 16.19
CA GLU A 30 19.26 18.22 16.02
C GLU A 30 18.83 17.81 14.60
N ARG A 31 19.70 18.02 13.60
CA ARG A 31 19.46 17.61 12.20
C ARG A 31 19.39 16.10 12.01
N LEU A 32 19.88 15.32 12.99
CA LEU A 32 19.95 13.87 12.95
C LEU A 32 18.99 13.19 13.94
N ALA A 33 18.21 13.96 14.70
CA ALA A 33 17.34 13.43 15.76
C ALA A 33 16.32 12.39 15.26
N ASN A 34 15.86 12.50 14.01
CA ASN A 34 14.86 11.60 13.42
C ASN A 34 15.47 10.60 12.42
N VAL A 35 16.79 10.45 12.38
CA VAL A 35 17.48 9.58 11.43
C VAL A 35 17.55 8.15 11.97
N THR A 36 17.09 7.18 11.18
CA THR A 36 17.14 5.75 11.49
C THR A 36 17.98 5.01 10.46
N ILE A 37 18.83 4.08 10.89
CA ILE A 37 19.63 3.24 9.98
C ILE A 37 18.87 1.94 9.67
N THR A 38 18.44 1.76 8.43
CA THR A 38 17.63 0.63 8.00
C THR A 38 18.48 -0.60 7.66
N ASP A 39 19.54 -0.42 6.89
CA ASP A 39 20.43 -1.51 6.45
C ASP A 39 21.87 -1.04 6.19
N VAL A 40 22.82 -1.97 6.17
CA VAL A 40 24.20 -1.72 5.75
C VAL A 40 24.65 -2.82 4.81
N ARG A 41 25.22 -2.43 3.66
CA ARG A 41 25.80 -3.36 2.69
C ARG A 41 27.26 -3.05 2.45
N VAL A 42 28.09 -4.08 2.54
CA VAL A 42 29.53 -3.95 2.36
C VAL A 42 29.94 -4.67 1.08
N THR A 43 30.86 -4.08 0.32
CA THR A 43 31.43 -4.70 -0.87
C THR A 43 32.26 -5.94 -0.50
N ASN A 44 32.45 -6.86 -1.45
CA ASN A 44 33.15 -8.13 -1.18
C ASN A 44 34.62 -7.93 -0.75
N ASP A 45 35.24 -6.84 -1.21
CA ASP A 45 36.59 -6.39 -0.85
C ASP A 45 36.66 -5.60 0.47
N LEU A 46 35.54 -5.39 1.14
CA LEU A 46 35.40 -4.65 2.40
C LEU A 46 35.87 -3.18 2.34
N GLN A 47 35.99 -2.60 1.14
CA GLN A 47 36.46 -1.23 0.99
C GLN A 47 35.36 -0.19 1.11
N ILE A 48 34.13 -0.52 0.72
CA ILE A 48 32.99 0.40 0.71
C ILE A 48 31.85 -0.21 1.52
N ALA A 49 31.30 0.59 2.44
CA ALA A 49 30.10 0.28 3.19
C ALA A 49 29.00 1.29 2.82
N LYS A 50 27.95 0.81 2.16
CA LYS A 50 26.73 1.56 1.88
C LYS A 50 25.81 1.46 3.10
N VAL A 51 25.50 2.60 3.70
CA VAL A 51 24.64 2.72 4.89
C VAL A 51 23.33 3.32 4.41
N TYR A 52 22.26 2.54 4.54
CA TYR A 52 20.91 2.97 4.21
C TYR A 52 20.28 3.60 5.44
N TRP A 53 19.70 4.77 5.26
CA TRP A 53 19.08 5.52 6.33
C TRP A 53 17.77 6.13 5.88
N THR A 54 16.81 6.18 6.78
CA THR A 54 15.54 6.85 6.59
C THR A 54 15.39 7.93 7.64
N GLN A 55 14.44 8.83 7.42
CA GLN A 55 14.08 9.87 8.37
C GLN A 55 12.57 9.94 8.46
N LEU A 56 12.06 9.97 9.69
CA LEU A 56 10.66 10.29 9.92
C LEU A 56 10.48 11.79 9.64
N GLY A 57 9.89 12.12 8.48
CA GLY A 57 9.64 13.48 8.04
C GLY A 57 8.34 14.04 8.62
N THR A 58 8.26 15.37 8.72
CA THR A 58 6.99 16.06 8.92
C THR A 58 6.45 16.51 7.56
N GLU A 59 5.15 16.34 7.32
CA GLU A 59 4.54 16.65 6.02
C GLU A 59 4.88 18.07 5.55
N GLY A 60 5.26 18.19 4.27
CA GLY A 60 5.61 19.47 3.62
C GLY A 60 7.03 19.98 3.86
N LYS A 61 7.84 19.38 4.74
CA LYS A 61 9.25 19.81 5.01
C LYS A 61 10.32 18.76 4.71
N GLU A 62 9.90 17.58 4.25
CA GLU A 62 10.73 16.38 4.06
C GLU A 62 12.01 16.65 3.25
N ARG A 63 11.90 17.37 2.13
CA ARG A 63 13.05 17.57 1.22
C ARG A 63 14.18 18.39 1.87
N GLY A 64 13.83 19.46 2.59
CA GLY A 64 14.79 20.32 3.27
C GLY A 64 15.41 19.67 4.50
N GLU A 65 14.60 18.91 5.25
CA GLU A 65 15.06 18.08 6.37
C GLU A 65 16.03 16.99 5.93
N ARG A 66 15.69 16.26 4.86
CA ARG A 66 16.55 15.25 4.26
C ARG A 66 17.92 15.80 3.87
N GLN A 67 17.95 16.99 3.26
CA GLN A 67 19.22 17.59 2.85
C GLN A 67 20.09 18.00 4.06
N ARG A 68 19.47 18.52 5.12
CA ARG A 68 20.16 18.84 6.38
C ARG A 68 20.69 17.59 7.07
N ALA A 69 19.88 16.53 7.14
CA ALA A 69 20.29 15.24 7.70
C ALA A 69 21.45 14.62 6.91
N GLN A 70 21.37 14.64 5.57
CA GLN A 70 22.44 14.15 4.71
C GLN A 70 23.76 14.92 4.93
N GLN A 71 23.69 16.24 5.11
CA GLN A 71 24.87 17.05 5.46
C GLN A 71 25.43 16.69 6.84
N GLY A 72 24.57 16.52 7.85
CA GLY A 72 24.98 16.11 9.20
C GLY A 72 25.70 14.76 9.19
N LEU A 73 25.14 13.76 8.50
CA LEU A 73 25.76 12.43 8.33
C LEU A 73 27.11 12.53 7.62
N ASN A 74 27.21 13.37 6.59
CA ASN A 74 28.46 13.56 5.85
C ASN A 74 29.56 14.22 6.71
N GLN A 75 29.20 15.16 7.58
CA GLN A 75 30.13 15.77 8.53
C GLN A 75 30.55 14.77 9.61
N ALA A 76 29.60 13.98 10.13
CA ALA A 76 29.86 12.94 11.12
C ALA A 76 30.62 11.72 10.55
N ARG A 77 30.71 11.57 9.23
CA ARG A 77 31.34 10.43 8.54
C ARG A 77 32.73 10.09 9.06
N GLY A 78 33.58 11.10 9.30
CA GLY A 78 34.94 10.90 9.81
C GLY A 78 34.94 10.28 11.20
N ARG A 79 34.12 10.84 12.11
CA ARG A 79 33.96 10.34 13.49
C ARG A 79 33.38 8.93 13.51
N LEU A 80 32.33 8.68 12.73
CA LEU A 80 31.70 7.37 12.60
C LEU A 80 32.70 6.33 12.08
N ARG A 81 33.52 6.69 11.10
CA ARG A 81 34.58 5.81 10.58
C ARG A 81 35.61 5.47 11.67
N SER A 82 36.05 6.44 12.46
CA SER A 82 37.00 6.19 13.55
C SER A 82 36.41 5.26 14.63
N LEU A 83 35.14 5.47 15.01
CA LEU A 83 34.44 4.62 15.96
C LEU A 83 34.25 3.19 15.44
N VAL A 84 33.88 3.05 14.18
CA VAL A 84 33.79 1.74 13.51
C VAL A 84 35.15 1.06 13.50
N GLY A 85 36.23 1.78 13.17
CA GLY A 85 37.59 1.22 13.20
C GLY A 85 37.98 0.70 14.58
N ALA A 86 37.68 1.49 15.64
CA ALA A 86 37.97 1.12 17.02
C ALA A 86 37.14 -0.09 17.51
N LYS A 87 35.83 -0.12 17.25
CA LYS A 87 34.94 -1.21 17.69
C LYS A 87 35.08 -2.47 16.83
N ALA A 88 35.35 -2.34 15.53
CA ALA A 88 35.39 -3.48 14.61
C ALA A 88 36.77 -4.17 14.54
N GLY A 89 37.83 -3.56 15.07
CA GLY A 89 39.18 -4.13 15.03
C GLY A 89 39.71 -4.35 13.61
N LEU A 90 39.21 -3.60 12.64
CA LEU A 90 39.57 -3.76 11.23
C LEU A 90 40.90 -3.07 10.95
N ARG A 91 41.80 -3.76 10.23
CA ARG A 91 43.05 -3.17 9.74
C ARG A 91 42.79 -1.99 8.79
N LEU A 92 41.75 -2.12 7.97
CA LEU A 92 41.28 -1.07 7.06
C LEU A 92 39.79 -0.85 7.29
N THR A 93 39.42 0.35 7.76
CA THR A 93 38.02 0.71 7.90
C THR A 93 37.44 1.08 6.53
N PRO A 94 36.29 0.50 6.12
CA PRO A 94 35.63 0.86 4.87
C PRO A 94 35.23 2.34 4.82
N GLN A 95 35.10 2.84 3.60
CA GLN A 95 34.48 4.14 3.37
C GLN A 95 32.97 4.04 3.54
N LEU A 96 32.41 4.87 4.43
CA LEU A 96 30.97 4.95 4.65
C LEU A 96 30.33 5.84 3.58
N ARG A 97 29.36 5.29 2.85
CA ARG A 97 28.50 6.02 1.90
C ARG A 97 27.07 5.98 2.40
N PHE A 98 26.50 7.13 2.71
CA PHE A 98 25.13 7.24 3.16
C PHE A 98 24.19 7.33 1.96
N ILE A 99 23.16 6.50 1.95
CA ILE A 99 22.14 6.42 0.91
C ILE A 99 20.79 6.55 1.60
N PHE A 100 19.98 7.51 1.15
CA PHE A 100 18.63 7.65 1.67
C PHE A 100 17.78 6.48 1.19
N ASP A 101 17.06 5.87 2.13
CA ASP A 101 16.13 4.79 1.91
C ASP A 101 14.74 5.40 1.75
N GLU A 102 14.26 5.46 0.51
CA GLU A 102 12.88 5.82 0.19
C GLU A 102 12.01 4.64 0.58
N VAL A 103 11.63 4.55 1.86
CA VAL A 103 10.56 3.65 2.27
C VAL A 103 9.28 4.23 1.70
N PRO A 104 8.59 3.55 0.78
CA PRO A 104 7.32 4.03 0.26
C PRO A 104 6.35 4.16 1.45
N ARG A 105 5.64 5.28 1.51
CA ARG A 105 4.51 5.48 2.44
C ARG A 105 3.29 4.66 2.01
N GLU A 106 3.50 3.46 1.46
CA GLU A 106 2.42 2.57 1.03
C GLU A 106 1.89 1.79 2.23
N ALA A 107 1.20 2.50 3.11
CA ALA A 107 0.23 1.91 4.02
C ALA A 107 -1.19 1.97 3.43
N HIS A 108 -1.43 2.81 2.42
CA HIS A 108 -2.76 3.02 1.85
C HIS A 108 -3.23 1.85 0.98
N GLU A 109 -2.35 1.15 0.27
CA GLU A 109 -2.78 0.07 -0.63
C GLU A 109 -3.42 -1.11 0.14
N ILE A 110 -2.92 -1.40 1.34
CA ILE A 110 -3.49 -2.43 2.22
C ILE A 110 -4.84 -1.94 2.80
N GLU A 111 -4.93 -0.69 3.23
CA GLU A 111 -6.18 -0.11 3.74
C GLU A 111 -7.27 -0.09 2.67
N ASP A 112 -6.91 0.24 1.43
CA ASP A 112 -7.81 0.28 0.28
C ASP A 112 -8.32 -1.13 -0.08
N ILE A 113 -7.44 -2.14 -0.10
CA ILE A 113 -7.83 -3.54 -0.34
C ILE A 113 -8.76 -4.04 0.77
N LEU A 114 -8.47 -3.71 2.04
CA LEU A 114 -9.33 -4.08 3.17
C LEU A 114 -10.69 -3.36 3.16
N ALA A 115 -10.74 -2.11 2.68
CA ALA A 115 -11.99 -1.38 2.52
C ALA A 115 -12.89 -2.01 1.46
N VAL A 116 -12.31 -2.40 0.30
CA VAL A 116 -13.04 -3.09 -0.77
C VAL A 116 -13.55 -4.46 -0.33
N ALA A 117 -12.77 -5.21 0.45
CA ALA A 117 -13.20 -6.52 0.96
C ALA A 117 -14.41 -6.40 1.90
N ARG A 118 -14.37 -5.48 2.88
CA ARG A 118 -15.48 -5.25 3.81
C ARG A 118 -16.76 -4.84 3.10
N HIS A 119 -16.67 -3.93 2.12
CA HIS A 119 -17.84 -3.52 1.35
C HIS A 119 -18.46 -4.69 0.57
N ARG A 120 -17.66 -5.61 0.04
CA ARG A 120 -18.21 -6.79 -0.68
C ARG A 120 -18.91 -7.77 0.26
N ASP A 121 -18.37 -7.98 1.45
CA ASP A 121 -18.95 -8.88 2.45
C ASP A 121 -20.32 -8.36 2.95
N GLU A 122 -20.44 -7.04 3.18
CA GLU A 122 -21.70 -6.40 3.58
C GLU A 122 -22.80 -6.55 2.50
N GLU A 123 -22.45 -6.40 1.22
CA GLU A 123 -23.41 -6.58 0.12
C GLU A 123 -23.85 -8.05 -0.03
N LEU A 124 -22.94 -9.00 0.23
CA LEU A 124 -23.25 -10.43 0.26
C LEU A 124 -24.20 -10.80 1.41
N GLU A 125 -24.04 -10.20 2.59
CA GLU A 125 -24.95 -10.42 3.73
C GLU A 125 -26.36 -9.86 3.46
N LYS A 126 -26.46 -8.66 2.86
CA LYS A 126 -27.75 -8.11 2.43
C LYS A 126 -28.44 -9.01 1.40
N THR A 127 -27.68 -9.55 0.46
CA THR A 127 -28.22 -10.44 -0.57
C THR A 127 -28.65 -11.79 0.02
N ARG A 128 -27.89 -12.34 0.98
CA ARG A 128 -28.23 -13.60 1.67
C ARG A 128 -29.45 -13.49 2.57
N SER A 129 -29.68 -12.35 3.23
CA SER A 129 -30.83 -12.18 4.11
C SER A 129 -32.17 -12.10 3.36
N VAL A 130 -32.14 -11.71 2.08
CA VAL A 130 -33.32 -11.63 1.21
C VAL A 130 -33.50 -12.89 0.35
N ALA A 131 -32.47 -13.74 0.24
CA ALA A 131 -32.54 -14.94 -0.58
C ALA A 131 -33.42 -16.03 0.08
N SER A 132 -34.51 -16.39 -0.60
CA SER A 132 -35.23 -17.63 -0.34
C SER A 132 -34.44 -18.81 -0.89
N TYR A 133 -34.41 -19.93 -0.16
CA TYR A 133 -33.86 -21.19 -0.68
C TYR A 133 -34.61 -21.59 -1.95
N ALA A 134 -33.89 -22.01 -2.99
CA ALA A 134 -34.44 -22.32 -4.31
C ALA A 134 -35.13 -23.69 -4.39
N GLY A 135 -35.34 -24.37 -3.25
CA GLY A 135 -35.98 -25.67 -3.17
C GLY A 135 -37.18 -25.65 -2.24
N ASP A 136 -38.14 -26.53 -2.50
CA ASP A 136 -39.28 -26.74 -1.62
C ASP A 136 -38.86 -27.32 -0.26
N PRO A 137 -39.66 -27.10 0.80
CA PRO A 137 -39.33 -27.52 2.17
C PRO A 137 -39.11 -29.02 2.35
N ASP A 138 -39.64 -29.83 1.43
CA ASP A 138 -39.48 -31.27 1.46
C ASP A 138 -38.94 -31.79 0.11
N PRO A 139 -37.65 -32.20 0.06
CA PRO A 139 -37.05 -32.74 -1.15
C PRO A 139 -37.33 -34.23 -1.38
N TYR A 140 -38.09 -34.91 -0.51
CA TYR A 140 -38.38 -36.33 -0.62
C TYR A 140 -39.81 -36.60 -1.13
N ARG A 141 -39.95 -37.64 -1.96
CA ARG A 141 -41.25 -38.14 -2.42
C ARG A 141 -41.90 -38.93 -1.28
N HIS A 142 -43.13 -38.57 -0.91
CA HIS A 142 -43.95 -39.35 0.03
C HIS A 142 -44.83 -40.32 -0.75
N ASP A 143 -44.84 -41.58 -0.33
CA ASP A 143 -45.54 -42.69 -1.00
C ASP A 143 -47.02 -42.84 -0.53
N ASP A 144 -47.67 -41.77 -0.07
CA ASP A 144 -49.03 -41.82 0.50
C ASP A 144 -50.15 -41.35 -0.48
N ASP A 145 -49.86 -41.14 -1.76
CA ASP A 145 -50.90 -40.79 -2.75
C ASP A 145 -51.55 -42.01 -3.44
N ASP A 146 -51.28 -43.24 -2.96
CA ASP A 146 -51.95 -44.47 -3.41
C ASP A 146 -52.92 -44.98 -2.34
N ALA A 147 -54.10 -44.35 -2.23
CA ALA A 147 -55.26 -44.92 -1.56
C ALA A 147 -56.55 -44.59 -2.34
N ASP A 148 -56.93 -45.53 -3.19
CA ASP A 148 -58.19 -45.61 -3.93
C ASP A 148 -59.42 -45.59 -2.99
N ASP A 149 -60.51 -44.86 -3.31
CA ASP A 149 -61.84 -45.48 -3.54
C ASP A 149 -62.90 -44.48 -4.06
N GLU A 150 -63.86 -45.04 -4.82
CA GLU A 150 -64.75 -44.45 -5.82
C GLU A 150 -66.03 -43.72 -5.32
N VAL A 151 -66.60 -42.79 -6.12
CA VAL A 151 -67.95 -42.93 -6.75
C VAL A 151 -68.32 -41.83 -7.80
N LEU A 152 -68.43 -42.29 -9.06
CA LEU A 152 -69.54 -42.17 -10.04
C LEU A 152 -70.22 -40.82 -10.42
N GLY A 153 -70.12 -40.48 -11.72
CA GLY A 153 -71.27 -40.04 -12.53
C GLY A 153 -71.03 -38.94 -13.59
N GLY A 154 -71.01 -39.33 -14.87
CA GLY A 154 -71.39 -38.59 -16.11
C GLY A 154 -70.91 -37.15 -16.30
N ASP A 155 -70.26 -36.75 -17.39
CA ASP A 155 -70.69 -36.94 -18.77
C ASP A 155 -69.50 -36.84 -19.75
N ASP A 156 -69.53 -37.71 -20.77
CA ASP A 156 -68.66 -37.73 -21.95
C ASP A 156 -68.79 -36.43 -22.78
N GLU A 157 -67.65 -35.82 -23.15
CA GLU A 157 -67.45 -35.13 -24.44
C GLU A 157 -65.96 -35.29 -24.85
N PRO A 158 -65.63 -35.74 -26.08
CA PRO A 158 -64.29 -36.19 -26.43
C PRO A 158 -63.36 -35.11 -27.02
N ARG A 159 -62.08 -35.25 -26.65
CA ARG A 159 -60.81 -35.04 -27.39
C ARG A 159 -60.62 -33.75 -28.23
N ASN A 160 -59.62 -32.98 -27.82
CA ASN A 160 -58.80 -32.19 -28.73
C ASN A 160 -57.31 -32.42 -28.43
N ASP A 161 -56.65 -33.19 -29.30
CA ASP A 161 -55.20 -33.37 -29.33
C ASP A 161 -54.55 -32.07 -29.81
N GLY A 162 -54.07 -31.26 -28.87
CA GLY A 162 -53.36 -30.01 -29.13
C GLY A 162 -51.98 -30.05 -28.50
N ASP A 163 -50.98 -30.37 -29.33
CA ASP A 163 -49.55 -30.16 -29.10
C ASP A 163 -49.30 -28.80 -28.41
N VAL A 164 -48.76 -28.81 -27.17
CA VAL A 164 -48.28 -27.59 -26.51
C VAL A 164 -46.76 -27.64 -26.47
N PRO A 165 -46.04 -26.72 -27.14
CA PRO A 165 -44.59 -26.75 -27.19
C PRO A 165 -43.99 -26.41 -25.81
N VAL A 166 -43.04 -27.23 -25.37
CA VAL A 166 -42.17 -26.96 -24.22
C VAL A 166 -41.12 -25.92 -24.60
N GLU A 167 -41.26 -24.70 -24.08
CA GLU A 167 -40.20 -23.68 -24.14
C GLU A 167 -39.10 -24.01 -23.11
N PRO A 168 -37.80 -23.96 -23.46
CA PRO A 168 -36.74 -24.17 -22.50
C PRO A 168 -36.60 -22.95 -21.59
N VAL A 169 -36.67 -23.15 -20.27
CA VAL A 169 -36.28 -22.12 -19.29
C VAL A 169 -34.76 -21.96 -19.36
N SER A 170 -34.34 -20.94 -20.09
CA SER A 170 -32.97 -20.44 -20.07
C SER A 170 -32.91 -19.31 -19.04
N GLY A 171 -32.22 -19.56 -17.93
CA GLY A 171 -32.14 -18.63 -16.80
C GLY A 171 -30.85 -18.79 -16.01
N SER A 172 -29.73 -18.99 -16.71
CA SER A 172 -28.39 -18.79 -16.15
C SER A 172 -28.23 -17.31 -15.84
N ALA A 173 -28.35 -16.93 -14.57
CA ALA A 173 -28.03 -15.58 -14.11
C ALA A 173 -26.54 -15.31 -14.33
N ALA A 174 -26.27 -14.45 -15.32
CA ALA A 174 -24.97 -13.96 -15.69
C ALA A 174 -24.32 -13.18 -14.54
N VAL A 175 -23.02 -13.41 -14.38
CA VAL A 175 -22.11 -12.54 -13.62
C VAL A 175 -21.93 -11.25 -14.44
N PRO A 176 -22.33 -10.05 -13.96
CA PRO A 176 -21.97 -8.83 -14.65
C PRO A 176 -20.52 -8.45 -14.31
N GLY A 177 -19.75 -8.27 -15.37
CA GLY A 177 -18.36 -7.88 -15.33
C GLY A 177 -18.13 -6.46 -14.81
N SER A 178 -16.91 -6.29 -14.34
CA SER A 178 -16.23 -5.03 -14.08
C SER A 178 -16.39 -4.05 -15.24
N ALA A 179 -17.05 -2.92 -14.99
CA ALA A 179 -16.94 -1.71 -15.78
C ALA A 179 -16.37 -0.60 -14.90
N SER A 180 -15.08 -0.35 -15.06
CA SER A 180 -14.37 0.82 -14.56
C SER A 180 -14.91 2.08 -15.25
N ALA A 181 -15.60 2.93 -14.49
CA ALA A 181 -15.95 4.28 -14.93
C ALA A 181 -14.87 5.26 -14.44
N PHE A 182 -14.05 5.72 -15.39
CA PHE A 182 -13.28 6.94 -15.27
C PHE A 182 -14.25 8.12 -15.12
N VAL A 183 -14.07 8.94 -14.09
CA VAL A 183 -14.64 10.29 -14.03
C VAL A 183 -13.47 11.27 -13.95
N SER A 184 -13.24 11.93 -15.08
CA SER A 184 -12.48 13.17 -15.17
C SER A 184 -13.37 14.31 -14.70
N ASP A 185 -12.86 15.16 -13.80
CA ASP A 185 -13.40 16.51 -13.60
C ASP A 185 -12.22 17.48 -13.49
N GLU A 186 -11.97 18.16 -14.61
CA GLU A 186 -11.18 19.39 -14.70
C GLU A 186 -12.06 20.56 -14.25
N ALA A 187 -11.64 21.25 -13.20
CA ALA A 187 -12.14 22.59 -12.89
C ALA A 187 -10.95 23.57 -12.89
N GLU A 188 -10.66 24.10 -14.08
CA GLU A 188 -9.96 25.38 -14.22
C GLU A 188 -10.87 26.51 -13.70
N SER A 189 -10.34 27.31 -12.79
CA SER A 189 -10.84 28.65 -12.48
C SER A 189 -9.74 29.65 -12.81
N THR A 190 -9.90 30.32 -13.95
CA THR A 190 -9.08 31.43 -14.43
C THR A 190 -9.87 32.75 -14.35
N GLY A 191 -9.15 33.84 -14.03
CA GLY A 191 -9.52 35.24 -14.29
C GLY A 191 -10.07 35.99 -13.08
N ALA A 192 -9.74 37.24 -12.78
CA ALA A 192 -8.99 38.30 -13.46
C ALA A 192 -8.69 39.39 -12.39
N ASP A 193 -7.50 39.97 -12.29
CA ASP A 193 -7.03 41.20 -12.98
C ASP A 193 -7.56 42.52 -12.35
N ALA A 194 -6.65 43.28 -11.72
CA ALA A 194 -6.62 44.75 -11.60
C ALA A 194 -5.41 45.15 -10.70
N MET A 195 -4.26 45.55 -11.24
CA MET A 195 -3.91 46.91 -11.70
C MET A 195 -3.70 47.91 -10.54
N GLY A 196 -2.45 48.34 -10.33
CA GLY A 196 -2.08 49.30 -9.30
C GLY A 196 -0.61 49.75 -9.39
N ASP A 197 -0.24 50.26 -10.55
CA ASP A 197 0.99 51.02 -10.85
C ASP A 197 1.08 52.32 -10.01
N LYS A 198 2.26 52.59 -9.43
CA LYS A 198 2.91 53.91 -9.21
C LYS A 198 4.16 53.71 -8.33
N ALA A 199 5.37 53.75 -8.87
CA ALA A 199 6.12 54.94 -9.28
C ALA A 199 6.64 55.83 -8.11
N ALA A 200 7.97 55.94 -8.09
CA ALA A 200 8.79 57.13 -7.82
C ALA A 200 9.21 57.50 -6.38
N GLY A 201 10.54 57.71 -6.25
CA GLY A 201 11.21 58.71 -5.40
C GLY A 201 11.72 58.18 -4.06
N GLY A 202 12.96 58.37 -3.61
CA GLY A 202 14.17 59.08 -4.06
C GLY A 202 15.33 58.56 -3.16
N ASP A 203 16.54 58.35 -3.64
CA ASP A 203 17.64 59.31 -3.79
C ASP A 203 17.56 60.62 -2.96
N ALA A 204 18.73 61.08 -2.49
CA ALA A 204 19.03 62.24 -1.63
C ALA A 204 19.00 61.92 -0.10
N LEU A 205 20.01 62.21 0.75
CA LEU A 205 21.09 63.19 0.72
C LEU A 205 22.16 62.87 1.78
N GLN A 206 23.35 63.42 1.54
CA GLN A 206 24.41 63.69 2.52
C GLN A 206 23.93 64.30 3.84
N GLY A 207 24.71 64.03 4.90
CA GLY A 207 24.76 64.78 6.15
C GLY A 207 25.83 64.21 7.06
#